data_AF-A0A6N8SJV1-F1
#
_entry.id   AF-A0A6N8SJV1-F1
#
_cell.length_a   1.000
_cell.length_b   1.000
_cell.length_c   1.000
_cell.angle_alpha   90.00
_cell.angle_beta   90.00
_cell.angle_gamma   90.00
#
_symmetry.space_group_name_H-M   'P 1'
#
loop_
_entity.id
_entity.type
_entity.pdbx_description
1 polymer ?
#
loop_
_entity_poly.entity_id
_entity_poly.type
_entity_poly.pdbx_seq_one_letter_code
_entity_poly.pdbx_strand_id
1 'polypeptide(L)'
;MELPLVLLIGVFFAAAVYLMLSKFLVRVLLGVVLLGNGVNLLLFANGRVLREVPPIIPAGHDVPVTLTANPLPQALILTAIVISFSFFAFLLVLVYRAYQDLGTDNGNEMRVAEPENDPLPPTGY
;
A
#
# COMPACT_ATOMS: atom_id res chain seq x y z
N MET A 1 18.55 0.84 -16.66
CA MET A 1 17.33 1.48 -16.10
C MET A 1 16.87 0.86 -14.78
N GLU A 2 17.46 -0.26 -14.35
CA GLU A 2 17.00 -0.97 -13.15
C GLU A 2 17.49 -0.31 -11.84
N LEU A 3 18.72 0.24 -11.82
CA LEU A 3 19.26 0.92 -10.63
C LEU A 3 18.40 2.09 -10.10
N PRO A 4 17.98 3.09 -10.91
CA PRO A 4 17.13 4.17 -10.42
C PRO A 4 15.74 3.67 -10.00
N LEU A 5 15.21 2.63 -10.64
CA LEU A 5 13.93 2.01 -10.28
C LEU A 5 14.03 1.33 -8.90
N VAL A 6 15.09 0.57 -8.65
CA VAL A 6 15.33 -0.09 -7.35
C VAL A 6 15.51 0.94 -6.23
N LEU A 7 16.25 2.02 -6.49
CA LEU A 7 16.38 3.13 -5.53
C LEU A 7 15.02 3.78 -5.22
N LEU A 8 14.20 4.03 -6.24
CA LEU A 8 12.86 4.58 -6.08
C LEU A 8 11.97 3.66 -5.23
N ILE A 9 11.99 2.35 -5.50
CA ILE A 9 11.27 1.35 -4.70
C ILE A 9 11.74 1.42 -3.24
N GLY A 10 13.05 1.46 -2.99
CA GLY A 10 13.60 1.61 -1.65
C GLY A 10 13.10 2.85 -0.92
N VAL A 11 13.05 4.00 -1.60
CA VAL A 11 12.51 5.26 -1.04
C VAL A 11 11.02 5.13 -0.73
N PHE A 12 10.22 4.50 -1.62
CA PHE A 12 8.80 4.26 -1.38
C PHE A 12 8.57 3.40 -0.14
N PHE A 13 9.32 2.30 0.00
CA PHE A 13 9.23 1.44 1.19
C PHE A 13 9.68 2.16 2.47
N ALA A 14 10.78 2.90 2.42
CA ALA A 14 11.27 3.67 3.58
C ALA A 14 10.25 4.73 4.02
N ALA A 15 9.70 5.50 3.08
CA ALA A 15 8.69 6.52 3.36
C ALA A 15 7.38 5.90 3.86
N ALA A 16 6.95 4.78 3.26
CA ALA A 16 5.75 4.06 3.67
C ALA A 16 5.85 3.58 5.13
N VAL A 17 6.94 2.88 5.47
CA VAL A 17 7.18 2.38 6.83
C VAL A 17 7.28 3.54 7.81
N TYR A 18 8.02 4.60 7.47
CA TYR A 18 8.13 5.79 8.31
C TYR A 18 6.77 6.43 8.63
N LEU A 19 5.90 6.55 7.62
CA LEU A 19 4.55 7.09 7.79
C LEU A 19 3.62 6.17 8.58
N MET A 20 3.74 4.84 8.39
CA MET A 20 2.97 3.84 9.15
C MET A 20 3.33 3.81 10.63
N LEU A 21 4.55 4.18 11.01
CA LEU A 21 4.97 4.31 12.41
C LEU A 21 4.52 5.64 13.05
N SER A 22 3.77 6.47 12.33
CA SER A 22 3.30 7.74 12.88
C SER A 22 2.13 7.56 13.84
N LYS A 23 2.08 8.42 14.86
CA LYS A 23 0.94 8.51 15.79
C LYS A 23 -0.35 9.03 15.15
N PHE A 24 -0.28 9.72 14.02
CA PHE A 24 -1.46 10.30 13.36
C PHE A 24 -2.02 9.35 12.32
N LEU A 25 -3.30 8.97 12.44
CA LEU A 25 -3.95 8.00 11.54
C LEU A 25 -3.92 8.44 10.07
N VAL A 26 -4.03 9.75 9.80
CA VAL A 26 -3.93 10.28 8.42
C VAL A 26 -2.57 9.97 7.80
N ARG A 27 -1.49 10.05 8.59
CA ARG A 27 -0.14 9.70 8.11
C ARG A 27 -0.02 8.19 7.87
N VAL A 28 -0.63 7.37 8.74
CA VAL A 28 -0.68 5.91 8.53
C VAL A 28 -1.40 5.57 7.23
N LEU A 29 -2.54 6.22 6.93
CA LEU A 29 -3.27 6.04 5.66
C LEU A 29 -2.40 6.36 4.44
N LEU A 30 -1.66 7.47 4.47
CA LEU A 30 -0.71 7.82 3.40
C LEU A 30 0.41 6.77 3.28
N GLY A 31 0.90 6.26 4.42
CA GLY A 31 1.88 5.17 4.46
C GLY A 31 1.38 3.89 3.76
N VAL A 32 0.12 3.50 4.01
CA VAL A 32 -0.51 2.34 3.36
C VAL A 32 -0.60 2.54 1.83
N VAL A 33 -0.97 3.74 1.38
CA VAL A 33 -1.03 4.06 -0.07
C VAL A 33 0.36 4.00 -0.69
N LEU A 34 1.37 4.60 -0.05
CA LEU A 34 2.75 4.54 -0.54
C LEU A 34 3.25 3.09 -0.59
N LEU A 35 2.95 2.27 0.41
CA LEU A 35 3.35 0.86 0.46
C LEU A 35 2.76 0.09 -0.72
N GLY A 36 1.47 0.24 -1.00
CA GLY A 36 0.81 -0.40 -2.14
C GLY A 36 1.46 -0.02 -3.48
N ASN A 37 1.80 1.25 -3.66
CA ASN A 37 2.53 1.71 -4.84
C ASN A 37 3.95 1.13 -4.91
N GLY A 38 4.66 1.05 -3.78
CA GLY A 38 5.99 0.44 -3.70
C GLY A 38 5.98 -1.05 -4.08
N VAL A 39 4.98 -1.80 -3.62
CA VAL A 39 4.78 -3.21 -3.98
C VAL A 39 4.47 -3.36 -5.48
N ASN A 40 3.63 -2.48 -6.05
CA ASN A 40 3.34 -2.50 -7.48
C ASN A 40 4.60 -2.24 -8.33
N LEU A 41 5.44 -1.29 -7.92
CA LEU A 41 6.73 -1.01 -8.58
C LEU A 41 7.70 -2.20 -8.43
N LEU A 42 7.71 -2.88 -7.28
CA LEU A 42 8.51 -4.08 -7.06
C LEU A 42 8.07 -5.22 -7.97
N LEU A 43 6.77 -5.48 -8.09
CA LEU A 43 6.23 -6.47 -9.03
C LEU A 43 6.60 -6.13 -10.48
N PHE A 44 6.52 -4.85 -10.84
CA PHE A 44 6.92 -4.38 -12.17
C PHE A 44 8.40 -4.63 -12.46
N ALA A 45 9.29 -4.34 -11.49
CA ALA A 45 10.72 -4.58 -11.63
C ALA A 45 11.07 -6.06 -11.84
N ASN A 46 10.34 -6.98 -11.20
CA ASN A 46 10.53 -8.43 -11.37
C ASN A 46 10.09 -8.94 -12.76
N GLY A 47 9.29 -8.17 -13.49
CA GLY A 47 8.75 -8.55 -14.79
C GLY A 47 9.70 -8.51 -15.98
N ARG A 48 10.95 -8.08 -15.77
CA ARG A 48 11.92 -7.65 -16.80
C ARG A 48 11.36 -6.47 -17.61
N VAL A 49 11.96 -5.31 -17.44
CA VAL A 49 11.54 -4.08 -18.12
C VAL A 49 12.04 -4.10 -19.58
N LEU A 50 11.31 -4.80 -20.47
CA LEU A 50 11.50 -4.68 -21.91
C LEU A 50 10.80 -3.42 -22.41
N ARG A 51 11.50 -2.62 -23.22
CA ARG A 51 11.13 -1.22 -23.42
C ARG A 51 10.07 -0.97 -24.49
N GLU A 52 9.68 -1.95 -25.32
CA GLU A 52 9.21 -1.54 -26.65
C GLU A 52 7.97 -2.23 -27.21
N VAL A 53 7.37 -3.22 -26.52
CA VAL A 53 6.18 -3.88 -27.09
C VAL A 53 5.15 -4.25 -26.00
N PRO A 54 3.94 -3.64 -26.02
CA PRO A 54 2.86 -4.03 -25.11
C PRO A 54 2.45 -5.49 -25.38
N PRO A 55 2.06 -6.25 -24.34
CA PRO A 55 1.66 -7.66 -24.49
C PRO A 55 0.24 -7.78 -25.04
N ILE A 56 0.04 -7.27 -26.25
CA ILE A 56 -1.24 -7.26 -26.95
C ILE A 56 -1.02 -7.95 -28.28
N ILE A 57 -1.84 -8.96 -28.57
CA ILE A 57 -1.80 -9.69 -29.84
C ILE A 57 -2.55 -8.84 -30.88
N PRO A 58 -1.91 -8.47 -32.01
CA PRO A 58 -2.59 -7.75 -33.09
C PRO A 58 -3.73 -8.56 -33.69
N ALA A 59 -4.78 -7.88 -34.16
CA ALA A 59 -5.91 -8.53 -34.83
C ALA A 59 -5.42 -9.39 -36.02
N GLY A 60 -5.94 -10.62 -36.13
CA GLY A 60 -5.59 -11.56 -37.20
C GLY A 60 -4.32 -12.39 -36.97
N HIS A 61 -3.73 -12.33 -35.77
CA HIS A 61 -2.60 -13.17 -35.37
C HIS A 61 -2.97 -13.99 -34.13
N ASP A 62 -2.49 -15.24 -34.05
CA ASP A 62 -2.66 -16.10 -32.87
C ASP A 62 -1.53 -15.96 -31.85
N VAL A 63 -0.40 -15.35 -32.27
CA VAL A 63 0.81 -15.18 -31.45
C VAL A 63 1.40 -13.77 -31.60
N PRO A 64 2.14 -13.27 -30.59
CA PRO A 64 2.85 -12.00 -30.70
C PRO A 64 3.85 -12.01 -31.87
N VAL A 65 3.82 -10.95 -32.68
CA VAL A 65 4.70 -10.80 -33.86
C VAL A 65 6.15 -10.48 -33.45
N THR A 66 6.33 -9.92 -32.26
CA THR A 66 7.63 -9.53 -31.70
C THR A 66 7.72 -9.92 -30.22
N LEU A 67 8.93 -9.85 -29.64
CA LEU A 67 9.13 -10.07 -28.21
C LEU A 67 8.36 -9.01 -27.41
N THR A 68 7.30 -9.43 -26.72
CA THR A 68 6.44 -8.57 -25.89
C THR A 68 6.92 -8.49 -24.45
N ALA A 69 6.53 -7.43 -23.74
CA ALA A 69 6.67 -7.38 -22.28
C ALA A 69 5.97 -8.58 -21.60
N ASN A 70 6.39 -8.93 -20.39
CA ASN A 70 5.77 -10.03 -19.66
C ASN A 70 4.33 -9.64 -19.23
N PRO A 71 3.28 -10.36 -19.68
CA PRO A 71 1.90 -10.05 -19.32
C PRO A 71 1.57 -10.40 -17.86
N LEU A 72 2.29 -11.35 -17.26
CA LEU A 72 1.96 -11.90 -15.94
C LEU A 72 2.08 -10.83 -14.84
N PRO A 73 3.20 -10.09 -14.70
CA PRO A 73 3.29 -8.98 -13.74
C PRO A 73 2.24 -7.90 -13.96
N GLN A 74 1.86 -7.62 -15.21
CA GLN A 74 0.87 -6.58 -15.52
C GLN A 74 -0.52 -6.96 -15.01
N ALA A 75 -0.94 -8.22 -15.22
CA ALA A 75 -2.21 -8.73 -14.70
C ALA A 75 -2.23 -8.77 -13.16
N LEU A 76 -1.11 -9.15 -12.53
CA LEU A 76 -0.98 -9.14 -11.07
C LEU A 76 -1.08 -7.72 -10.50
N ILE A 77 -0.43 -6.73 -11.12
CA ILE A 77 -0.48 -5.32 -10.69
C ILE A 77 -1.89 -4.77 -10.83
N LEU A 78 -2.60 -5.03 -11.93
CA LEU A 78 -3.98 -4.57 -12.10
C LEU A 78 -4.89 -5.12 -10.99
N THR A 79 -4.71 -6.39 -10.64
CA THR A 79 -5.44 -7.03 -9.53
C THR A 79 -5.08 -6.39 -8.18
N ALA A 80 -3.78 -6.18 -7.93
CA ALA A 80 -3.30 -5.53 -6.71
C ALA A 80 -3.86 -4.11 -6.55
N ILE A 81 -3.92 -3.32 -7.63
CA ILE A 81 -4.47 -1.96 -7.61
C ILE A 81 -5.92 -1.95 -7.11
N VAL A 82 -6.77 -2.84 -7.62
CA VAL A 82 -8.19 -2.90 -7.22
C VAL A 82 -8.35 -3.31 -5.76
N ILE A 83 -7.57 -4.29 -5.29
CA ILE A 83 -7.57 -4.73 -3.89
C ILE A 83 -7.09 -3.59 -2.98
N SER A 84 -5.96 -2.96 -3.30
CA SER A 84 -5.40 -1.86 -2.51
C SER A 84 -6.36 -0.67 -2.45
N PHE A 85 -7.02 -0.34 -3.56
CA PHE A 85 -8.03 0.73 -3.58
C PHE A 85 -9.22 0.41 -2.68
N SER A 86 -9.76 -0.81 -2.78
CA SER A 86 -10.91 -1.24 -1.96
C SER A 86 -10.57 -1.23 -0.46
N PHE A 87 -9.39 -1.75 -0.11
CA PHE A 87 -8.88 -1.73 1.25
C PHE A 87 -8.65 -0.30 1.76
N PHE A 88 -8.08 0.57 0.95
CA PHE A 88 -7.86 1.98 1.30
C PHE A 88 -9.18 2.72 1.53
N ALA A 89 -10.18 2.53 0.66
CA ALA A 89 -11.51 3.13 0.84
C ALA A 89 -12.15 2.68 2.16
N PHE A 90 -12.04 1.40 2.50
CA PHE A 90 -12.51 0.87 3.78
C PHE A 90 -11.77 1.53 4.96
N LEU A 91 -10.44 1.55 4.94
CA LEU A 91 -9.64 2.18 6.00
C LEU A 91 -9.95 3.66 6.16
N LEU A 92 -10.14 4.38 5.05
CA LEU A 92 -10.49 5.80 5.07
C LEU A 92 -11.82 6.04 5.78
N VAL A 93 -12.84 5.24 5.47
CA VAL A 93 -14.16 5.30 6.13
C VAL A 93 -14.03 4.93 7.61
N LEU A 94 -13.24 3.92 7.95
CA LEU A 94 -13.00 3.51 9.33
C LEU A 94 -12.34 4.61 10.15
N VAL A 95 -11.27 5.22 9.62
CA VAL A 95 -10.57 6.34 10.27
C VAL A 95 -11.48 7.55 10.40
N TYR A 96 -12.29 7.84 9.37
CA TYR A 96 -13.27 8.92 9.42
C TYR A 96 -14.30 8.70 10.53
N ARG A 97 -14.86 7.49 10.65
CA ARG A 97 -15.79 7.13 11.73
C ARG A 97 -15.13 7.22 13.10
N ALA A 98 -13.93 6.68 13.25
CA ALA A 98 -13.17 6.75 14.49
C ALA A 98 -12.92 8.21 14.92
N TYR A 99 -12.60 9.10 13.96
CA TYR A 99 -12.44 10.52 14.24
C TYR A 99 -13.74 11.20 14.68
N GLN A 100 -14.89 10.83 14.08
CA GLN A 100 -16.19 11.36 14.51
C GLN A 100 -16.55 10.94 15.94
N ASP A 101 -16.21 9.71 16.33
CA ASP A 101 -16.55 9.16 17.64
C ASP A 101 -15.57 9.62 18.74
N LEU A 102 -14.28 9.72 18.44
CA LEU A 102 -13.21 10.00 19.41
C LEU A 102 -12.76 11.47 19.42
N GLY A 103 -13.05 12.22 18.35
CA GLY A 103 -12.64 13.63 18.22
C GLY A 103 -11.14 13.86 18.03
N THR A 104 -10.33 12.79 17.89
CA THR A 104 -8.88 12.86 17.72
C THR A 104 -8.41 11.86 16.66
N ASP A 105 -7.36 12.21 15.92
CA ASP A 105 -6.67 11.34 14.96
C ASP A 105 -5.31 10.85 15.50
N ASN A 106 -4.97 11.21 16.74
CA ASN A 106 -3.75 10.80 17.42
C ASN A 106 -3.97 9.46 18.13
N GLY A 107 -3.35 8.40 17.65
CA GLY A 107 -3.46 7.04 18.19
C GLY A 107 -3.10 6.92 19.66
N ASN A 108 -2.24 7.80 20.20
CA ASN A 108 -1.91 7.80 21.63
C ASN A 108 -3.07 8.28 22.52
N GLU A 109 -4.04 9.02 21.96
CA GLU A 109 -5.20 9.54 22.67
C GLU A 109 -6.44 8.63 22.50
N MET A 110 -6.39 7.64 21.61
CA MET A 110 -7.49 6.71 21.30
C MET A 110 -7.60 5.58 22.35
N ARG A 111 -7.77 5.96 23.63
CA ARG A 111 -7.64 5.08 24.81
C ARG A 111 -8.97 4.59 25.41
N VAL A 112 -10.01 4.39 24.60
CA VAL A 112 -11.35 3.97 25.10
C VAL A 112 -11.29 2.64 25.88
N ALA A 113 -10.42 1.71 25.47
CA ALA A 113 -10.26 0.42 26.14
C ALA A 113 -9.33 0.46 27.37
N GLU A 114 -8.43 1.44 27.46
CA GLU A 114 -7.45 1.57 28.54
C GLU A 114 -7.33 3.04 29.00
N PRO A 115 -8.35 3.57 29.70
CA PRO A 115 -8.35 4.94 30.19
C PRO A 115 -7.15 5.20 31.11
N GLU A 116 -6.57 6.41 31.07
CA GLU A 116 -5.42 6.76 31.92
C GLU A 116 -5.70 6.66 33.43
N ASN A 117 -6.96 6.83 33.80
CA ASN A 117 -7.38 6.90 35.20
C ASN A 117 -7.95 5.58 35.73
N ASP A 118 -7.76 4.47 35.02
CA ASP A 118 -8.22 3.16 35.53
C ASP A 118 -7.37 2.73 36.74
N PRO A 119 -8.01 2.31 37.85
CA PRO A 119 -7.28 1.78 38.99
C PRO A 119 -6.51 0.54 38.55
N LEU A 120 -5.23 0.47 38.94
CA LEU A 120 -4.38 -0.69 38.63
C LEU A 120 -5.06 -1.99 39.10
N PRO A 121 -4.98 -3.07 38.31
CA PRO A 121 -5.52 -4.35 38.72
C PRO A 121 -4.92 -4.76 40.08
N PRO A 122 -5.71 -5.39 40.97
CA PRO A 122 -5.25 -5.74 42.31
C PRO A 122 -3.99 -6.61 42.22
N THR A 123 -2.89 -6.13 42.80
CA THR A 123 -1.59 -6.82 42.80
C THR A 123 -1.48 -7.91 43.87
N GLY A 124 -2.59 -8.30 44.50
CA GLY A 124 -2.65 -9.33 45.52
C GLY A 124 -3.40 -10.56 45.01
N TYR A 125 -2.68 -11.67 44.87
CA TYR A 125 -3.24 -13.01 45.05
C TYR A 125 -3.06 -13.42 46.50
#